data_AF-A0A947VYW8-F1
#
_entry.id   AF-A0A947VYW8-F1
#
_cell.length_a   1.000
_cell.length_b   1.000
_cell.length_c   1.000
_cell.angle_alpha   90.00
_cell.angle_beta   90.00
_cell.angle_gamma   90.00
#
_symmetry.space_group_name_H-M   'P 1'
#
loop_
_entity.id
_entity.type
_entity.pdbx_description
1 polymer ?
#
loop_
_entity_poly.entity_id
_entity_poly.type
_entity_poly.pdbx_seq_one_letter_code
_entity_poly.pdbx_strand_id
1 'polypeptide(L)' 'MGNSSIAGAYMALLSDKYRSEALMISNSMTYIDFSSNSRFMDEFTSALFLPHTHIESFPNVKAAIKEKKISVQ' A
#
# COMPACT_ATOMS: atom_id res chain seq x y z
N MET A 1 11.50 -3.86 4.41
CA MET A 1 11.96 -3.10 5.60
C MET A 1 11.60 -3.77 6.94
N GLY A 2 10.98 -4.96 6.98
CA GLY A 2 10.63 -5.59 8.27
C GLY A 2 9.73 -4.69 9.14
N ASN A 3 9.93 -4.70 10.45
CA ASN A 3 9.23 -3.80 11.37
C ASN A 3 9.93 -2.42 11.43
N SER A 4 9.59 -1.56 10.47
CA SER A 4 10.11 -0.19 10.41
C SER A 4 9.67 0.68 11.58
N SER A 5 8.54 0.38 12.22
CA SER A 5 8.04 1.13 13.39
C SER A 5 8.99 0.97 14.59
N ILE A 6 9.38 -0.26 14.93
CA ILE A 6 10.35 -0.51 16.00
C ILE A 6 11.73 0.04 15.64
N ALA A 7 12.16 -0.14 14.40
CA ALA A 7 13.45 0.40 13.94
C ALA A 7 13.50 1.93 14.07
N GLY A 8 12.44 2.63 13.62
CA GLY A 8 12.32 4.08 13.75
C GLY A 8 12.24 4.53 15.21
N ALA A 9 11.51 3.81 16.06
CA ALA A 9 11.45 4.10 17.49
C ALA A 9 12.82 3.99 18.16
N TYR A 10 13.60 2.97 17.81
CA TYR A 10 14.97 2.80 18.30
C TYR A 10 15.89 3.94 17.83
N MET A 11 15.79 4.35 16.56
CA MET A 11 16.56 5.47 16.02
C MET A 11 16.23 6.79 16.72
N ALA A 12 14.94 7.09 16.93
CA ALA A 12 14.52 8.29 17.64
C ALA A 12 14.90 8.24 19.14
N LEU A 13 14.93 7.05 19.75
CA LEU A 13 15.34 6.86 21.15
C LEU A 13 16.82 7.22 21.35
N LEU A 14 17.70 6.79 20.44
CA LEU A 14 19.15 6.94 20.58
C LEU A 14 19.73 8.20 19.96
N SER A 15 18.95 8.99 19.22
CA SER A 15 19.45 10.15 18.48
C SER A 15 18.45 11.29 18.44
N ASP A 16 18.83 12.41 19.04
CA ASP A 16 18.04 13.65 19.01
C ASP A 16 17.87 14.20 17.59
N LYS A 17 18.85 13.95 16.70
CA LYS A 17 18.76 14.28 15.28
C LYS A 17 17.60 13.53 14.63
N TYR A 18 17.55 12.21 14.78
CA TYR A 18 16.49 11.40 14.17
C TYR A 18 15.13 11.65 14.81
N ARG A 19 15.09 11.96 16.11
CA ARG A 19 13.87 12.41 16.78
C ARG A 19 13.33 13.71 16.19
N SER A 20 14.21 14.70 15.97
CA SER A 20 13.84 15.99 15.40
C SER A 20 13.40 15.85 13.93
N GLU A 21 14.06 14.98 13.18
CA GLU A 21 13.70 14.65 11.80
C GLU A 21 12.31 14.00 11.73
N ALA A 22 12.01 13.02 12.59
CA ALA A 22 10.70 12.39 12.68
C ALA A 22 9.59 13.43 12.96
N LEU A 23 9.86 14.42 13.83
CA LEU A 23 8.93 15.50 14.13
C LEU A 23 8.70 16.44 12.93
N MET A 24 9.77 16.80 12.21
CA MET A 24 9.64 17.61 10.99
C MET A 24 8.81 16.88 9.92
N ILE A 25 9.06 15.57 9.75
CA ILE A 25 8.31 14.72 8.83
C ILE A 25 6.83 14.68 9.23
N SER A 26 6.52 14.42 10.51
CA SER A 26 5.13 14.37 10.97
C SER A 26 4.40 15.70 10.76
N ASN A 27 5.07 16.83 10.95
CA ASN A 27 4.49 18.16 10.72
C ASN A 27 4.28 18.47 9.23
N SER A 28 5.02 17.81 8.34
CA SER A 28 4.89 17.99 6.89
C SER A 28 3.89 17.01 6.26
N MET A 29 3.45 15.99 7.01
CA MET A 29 2.48 15.02 6.55
C MET A 29 1.06 15.60 6.54
N THR A 30 0.38 15.48 5.40
CA THR A 30 -1.04 15.83 5.27
C THR A 30 -1.87 14.56 5.24
N TYR A 31 -2.84 14.45 6.15
CA TYR A 31 -3.81 13.35 6.14
C TYR A 31 -4.82 13.56 5.01
N ILE A 32 -5.06 12.50 4.23
CA ILE A 32 -6.09 12.47 3.19
C ILE A 32 -7.16 11.48 3.63
N ASP A 33 -8.40 11.96 3.77
CA ASP A 33 -9.54 11.10 4.10
C ASP A 33 -10.10 10.43 2.84
N PHE A 34 -10.04 9.10 2.80
CA PHE A 34 -10.58 8.31 1.71
C PHE A 34 -12.01 7.83 1.94
N SER A 35 -12.55 7.95 3.16
CA SER A 35 -13.88 7.42 3.50
C SER A 35 -15.03 8.11 2.74
N SER A 36 -14.83 9.36 2.34
CA SER A 36 -15.79 10.15 1.56
C SER A 36 -15.52 10.11 0.05
N ASN A 37 -14.48 9.41 -0.39
CA ASN A 37 -14.07 9.37 -1.79
C ASN A 37 -14.69 8.14 -2.50
N SER A 38 -15.70 8.37 -3.33
CA SER A 38 -16.38 7.30 -4.09
C SER A 38 -15.42 6.52 -4.99
N ARG A 39 -14.45 7.20 -5.62
CA ARG A 39 -13.45 6.56 -6.48
C ARG A 39 -12.57 5.59 -5.69
N PHE A 40 -12.23 5.90 -4.44
CA PHE A 40 -11.50 4.96 -3.59
C PHE A 40 -12.32 3.69 -3.33
N MET A 41 -13.62 3.83 -3.08
CA MET A 41 -14.51 2.68 -2.86
C MET A 41 -14.67 1.82 -4.11
N ASP A 42 -14.69 2.41 -5.30
CA ASP A 42 -14.73 1.70 -6.58
C ASP A 42 -13.46 0.87 -6.81
N GLU A 43 -12.29 1.46 -6.56
CA GLU A 43 -10.99 0.76 -6.66
C GLU A 43 -10.85 -0.33 -5.59
N PHE A 44 -11.26 -0.04 -4.35
CA PHE A 44 -11.28 -1.01 -3.26
C PHE A 44 -12.13 -2.22 -3.62
N THR A 45 -13.35 -2.01 -4.10
CA THR A 45 -14.26 -3.09 -4.51
C THR A 45 -13.70 -3.89 -5.67
N SER A 46 -13.07 -3.21 -6.64
CA SER A 46 -12.42 -3.86 -7.79
C SER A 46 -11.22 -4.74 -7.39
N ALA A 47 -10.53 -4.38 -6.29
CA ALA A 47 -9.41 -5.14 -5.76
C ALA A 47 -9.82 -6.36 -4.91
N LEU A 48 -11.13 -6.55 -4.63
CA LEU A 48 -11.62 -7.72 -3.87
C LEU A 48 -11.66 -9.02 -4.68
N PHE A 49 -11.52 -8.94 -6.01
CA PHE A 49 -11.43 -10.10 -6.89
C PHE A 49 -9.98 -10.43 -7.20
N LEU A 50 -9.64 -11.72 -7.36
CA LEU A 50 -8.29 -12.12 -7.69
C LEU A 50 -8.12 -12.32 -9.20
N PRO A 51 -7.03 -11.81 -9.81
CA PRO A 51 -6.00 -10.94 -9.22
C PRO A 51 -6.48 -9.48 -9.01
N HIS A 52 -7.51 -9.06 -9.76
CA HIS A 52 -8.25 -7.80 -9.68
C HIS A 52 -9.39 -7.90 -10.71
N THR A 53 -10.47 -7.11 -10.58
CA THR A 53 -11.48 -7.00 -11.65
C THR A 53 -10.88 -6.53 -12.99
N HIS A 54 -9.84 -5.69 -12.95
CA HIS A 54 -9.13 -5.19 -14.12
C HIS A 54 -7.87 -6.03 -14.39
N ILE A 55 -8.04 -7.16 -15.08
CA ILE A 55 -6.96 -8.12 -15.37
C ILE A 55 -5.78 -7.51 -16.16
N GLU A 56 -6.03 -6.45 -16.92
CA GLU A 56 -5.01 -5.74 -17.70
C GLU A 56 -3.92 -5.11 -16.82
N SER A 57 -4.23 -4.79 -15.56
CA SER A 57 -3.26 -4.27 -14.58
C SER A 57 -2.26 -5.34 -14.11
N PHE A 58 -2.52 -6.62 -14.41
CA PHE A 58 -1.72 -7.77 -13.98
C PHE A 58 -1.27 -8.62 -15.18
N PRO A 59 -0.44 -8.06 -16.09
CA PRO A 59 -0.08 -8.72 -17.36
C PRO A 59 0.59 -10.07 -17.17
N ASN A 60 1.43 -10.23 -16.13
CA ASN A 60 2.08 -11.49 -15.81
C ASN A 60 1.09 -12.58 -15.37
N VAL A 61 0.07 -12.21 -14.59
CA VAL A 61 -0.97 -13.14 -14.14
C VAL A 61 -1.89 -13.49 -15.30
N LYS A 62 -2.25 -12.51 -16.14
CA LYS A 62 -3.02 -12.70 -17.37
C LYS A 62 -2.34 -13.69 -18.32
N ALA A 63 -1.03 -13.55 -18.53
CA ALA A 63 -0.25 -14.50 -19.34
C ALA A 63 -0.26 -15.91 -18.73
N ALA A 64 -0.03 -16.02 -17.42
CA ALA A 64 -0.03 -17.31 -16.72
C ALA A 64 -1.39 -18.03 -16.76
N ILE A 65 -2.51 -17.31 -16.63
CA ILE A 65 -3.87 -17.88 -16.74
C ILE A 65 -4.11 -18.41 -18.16
N LYS A 66 -3.70 -17.66 -19.18
CA LYS A 66 -3.82 -18.07 -20.59
C LYS A 66 -3.03 -19.34 -20.89
N GLU A 67 -1.83 -19.47 -20.31
CA GLU A 67 -0.97 -20.64 -20.49
C GLU A 67 -1.47 -21.87 -19.73
N LYS A 68 -2.03 -21.70 -18.52
CA LYS A 68 -2.38 -22.82 -17.62
C LYS A 68 -3.87 -23.20 -17.59
N LYS A 69 -4.77 -22.54 -18.34
CA LYS A 69 -6.24 -22.76 -18.30
C LYS A 69 -6.80 -22.81 -16.86
N ILE A 70 -6.31 -21.94 -15.98
CA ILE A 70 -6.76 -21.88 -14.59
C ILE A 70 -8.03 -21.03 -14.55
N SER A 71 -9.14 -21.58 -14.05
CA SER A 71 -10.34 -20.80 -13.76
C SER A 71 -10.06 -19.87 -12.58
N VAL A 72 -10.14 -18.57 -12.83
CA VAL A 72 -10.19 -17.53 -11.79
C VAL A 72 -11.63 -17.45 -11.27
N GLN A 73 -11.78 -17.18 -9.96
CA GLN A 73 -13.07 -17.01 -9.30
C GLN A 73 -13.71 -15.65 -9.61
#